data_AF-A0A433Q2W5-F1
#
_entry.id   AF-A0A433Q2W5-F1
#
_cell.length_a   1.000
_cell.length_b   1.000
_cell.length_c   1.000
_cell.angle_alpha   90.00
_cell.angle_beta   90.00
_cell.angle_gamma   90.00
#
_symmetry.space_group_name_H-M   'P 1'
#
loop_
_entity.id
_entity.type
_entity.pdbx_description
1 polymer ?
#
loop_
_entity_poly.entity_id
_entity_poly.type
_entity_poly.pdbx_seq_one_letter_code
_entity_poly.pdbx_strand_id
1 'polypeptide(L)'
;MEQPPKYNDTPYAIHIDNPSSTRTSIFQFRCKLSAPDFGSESQPLFGPALEWRFVRAPDTMSFDAFLCHLGRKFGYPIGRILCTDPLNHRLKLVIADQEDWDSLRNRIDRNGGNEFEIHCILDTCAEPGGDKSAFACLVSSLIFLAVMCLLWVRAGRG
;
A
#
# COMPACT_ATOMS: atom_id res chain seq x y z
N MET A 1 -50.63 -14.42 7.02
CA MET A 1 -49.30 -14.78 6.51
C MET A 1 -48.62 -13.49 6.12
N GLU A 2 -47.81 -12.92 7.00
CA GLU A 2 -47.17 -11.62 6.81
C GLU A 2 -45.76 -11.80 6.23
N GLN A 3 -45.45 -11.06 5.17
CA GLN A 3 -44.11 -11.00 4.57
C GLN A 3 -43.14 -10.30 5.53
N PRO A 4 -41.89 -10.79 5.70
CA PRO A 4 -40.88 -10.08 6.46
C PRO A 4 -40.44 -8.80 5.72
N PRO A 5 -40.06 -7.74 6.45
CA PRO A 5 -39.63 -6.48 5.85
C PRO A 5 -38.35 -6.66 5.02
N LYS A 6 -38.36 -6.14 3.79
CA LYS A 6 -37.17 -5.99 2.96
C LYS A 6 -36.22 -5.00 3.62
N TYR A 7 -35.03 -5.47 4.01
CA TYR A 7 -33.92 -4.58 4.33
C TYR A 7 -33.42 -3.95 3.03
N ASN A 8 -33.55 -2.62 2.93
CA ASN A 8 -32.91 -1.84 1.90
C ASN A 8 -31.43 -1.69 2.27
N ASP A 9 -30.57 -2.50 1.63
CA ASP A 9 -29.12 -2.23 1.55
C ASP A 9 -28.88 -1.08 0.58
N THR A 10 -29.30 0.13 0.96
CA THR A 10 -28.73 1.35 0.36
C THR A 10 -27.44 1.65 1.09
N PRO A 11 -26.27 1.71 0.42
CA PRO A 11 -25.08 2.26 1.05
C PRO A 11 -25.42 3.69 1.45
N TYR A 12 -25.20 4.03 2.72
CA TYR A 12 -25.35 5.40 3.22
C TYR A 12 -24.48 6.34 2.36
N ALA A 13 -25.08 6.96 1.36
CA ALA A 13 -24.54 8.16 0.75
C ALA A 13 -24.69 9.25 1.81
N ILE A 14 -23.64 9.47 2.60
CA ILE A 14 -23.55 10.59 3.51
C ILE A 14 -23.51 11.85 2.63
N HIS A 15 -24.68 12.43 2.36
CA HIS A 15 -24.79 13.75 1.76
C HIS A 15 -24.64 14.78 2.88
N ILE A 16 -23.46 15.38 2.98
CA ILE A 16 -23.23 16.57 3.83
C ILE A 16 -23.41 17.78 2.91
N ASP A 17 -24.57 18.40 2.96
CA ASP A 17 -24.80 19.70 2.33
C ASP A 17 -24.32 20.79 3.28
N ASN A 18 -23.09 21.28 3.06
CA ASN A 18 -22.54 22.46 3.72
C ASN A 18 -22.31 23.56 2.65
N PRO A 19 -22.98 24.72 2.72
CA PRO A 19 -22.95 25.73 1.66
C PRO A 19 -21.64 26.55 1.55
N SER A 20 -20.55 26.09 2.16
CA SER A 20 -19.18 26.62 2.00
C SER A 20 -18.16 25.55 1.58
N SER A 21 -18.62 24.39 1.11
CA SER A 21 -17.82 23.18 0.97
C SER A 21 -16.91 23.21 -0.25
N THR A 22 -15.63 23.53 -0.05
CA THR A 22 -14.56 22.89 -0.82
C THR A 22 -14.76 21.39 -0.71
N ARG A 23 -15.26 20.75 -1.77
CA ARG A 23 -15.38 19.29 -1.84
C ARG A 23 -13.96 18.72 -1.68
N THR A 24 -13.59 18.32 -0.47
CA THR A 24 -12.42 17.47 -0.25
C THR A 24 -12.75 16.11 -0.82
N SER A 25 -12.25 15.84 -2.02
CA SER A 25 -12.36 14.53 -2.64
C SER A 25 -11.50 13.55 -1.84
N ILE A 26 -12.02 12.34 -1.59
CA ILE A 26 -11.29 11.28 -0.90
C ILE A 26 -10.94 10.22 -1.93
N PHE A 27 -9.64 9.99 -2.12
CA PHE A 27 -9.13 8.91 -2.96
C PHE A 27 -9.04 7.62 -2.15
N GLN A 28 -9.38 6.49 -2.77
CA GLN A 28 -9.20 5.17 -2.19
C GLN A 28 -8.14 4.39 -2.97
N PHE A 29 -7.22 3.78 -2.22
CA PHE A 29 -6.08 3.05 -2.74
C PHE A 29 -6.12 1.63 -2.22
N ARG A 30 -5.87 0.67 -3.12
CA ARG A 30 -5.60 -0.71 -2.77
C ARG A 30 -4.09 -0.89 -2.74
N CYS A 31 -3.53 -0.82 -1.53
CA CYS A 31 -2.10 -0.84 -1.31
C CYS A 31 -1.61 -2.27 -1.07
N LYS A 32 -0.52 -2.63 -1.72
CA LYS A 32 0.22 -3.88 -1.52
C LYS A 32 1.58 -3.58 -0.91
N LEU A 33 1.84 -4.11 0.28
CA LEU A 33 3.18 -4.11 0.86
C LEU A 33 4.00 -5.23 0.19
N SER A 34 5.11 -4.86 -0.42
CA SER A 34 6.06 -5.81 -1.00
C SER A 34 7.38 -5.76 -0.25
N ALA A 35 8.01 -6.92 -0.09
CA ALA A 35 9.39 -6.97 0.38
C ALA A 35 10.30 -6.20 -0.60
N PRO A 36 11.32 -5.49 -0.10
CA PRO A 36 12.36 -4.93 -0.95
C PRO A 36 13.04 -6.08 -1.69
N ASP A 37 13.00 -6.04 -3.01
CA ASP A 37 13.77 -6.98 -3.82
C ASP A 37 15.17 -6.40 -4.01
N PHE A 38 16.16 -7.09 -3.49
CA PHE A 38 17.57 -6.73 -3.65
C PHE A 38 18.17 -7.32 -4.94
N GLY A 39 17.34 -7.86 -5.84
CA GLY A 39 17.76 -8.50 -7.08
C GLY A 39 17.75 -7.58 -8.32
N SER A 40 18.93 -7.43 -8.94
CA SER A 40 19.21 -6.92 -10.29
C SER A 40 18.96 -5.43 -10.56
N GLU A 41 20.05 -4.68 -10.78
CA GLU A 41 20.09 -3.23 -11.10
C GLU A 41 19.19 -2.78 -12.27
N SER A 42 18.69 -3.71 -13.07
CA SER A 42 18.01 -3.43 -14.34
C SER A 42 16.48 -3.39 -14.26
N GLN A 43 15.84 -3.96 -13.24
CA GLN A 43 14.38 -3.91 -13.08
C GLN A 43 14.00 -4.00 -11.61
N PRO A 44 13.12 -3.13 -11.07
CA PRO A 44 12.53 -3.33 -9.75
C PRO A 44 11.65 -4.59 -9.81
N LEU A 45 12.26 -5.74 -9.48
CA LEU A 45 11.53 -6.96 -9.24
C LEU A 45 10.72 -6.77 -7.95
N PHE A 46 9.48 -7.23 -7.95
CA PHE A 46 8.61 -7.07 -6.79
C PHE A 46 8.79 -8.32 -5.94
N GLY A 47 9.26 -8.14 -4.72
CA GLY A 47 9.13 -9.18 -3.72
C GLY A 47 7.66 -9.61 -3.56
N PRO A 48 7.42 -10.85 -3.09
CA PRO A 48 6.06 -11.35 -2.87
C PRO A 48 5.24 -10.37 -2.01
N ALA A 49 3.93 -10.35 -2.24
CA ALA A 49 3.02 -9.54 -1.43
C ALA A 49 3.11 -10.04 0.02
N LEU A 50 3.52 -9.16 0.92
CA LEU A 50 3.46 -9.44 2.35
C LEU A 50 2.03 -9.20 2.85
N GLU A 51 1.42 -8.11 2.41
CA GLU A 51 0.12 -7.67 2.92
C GLU A 51 -0.63 -6.78 1.93
N TRP A 52 -1.96 -6.82 1.97
CA TRP A 52 -2.85 -5.91 1.25
C TRP A 52 -3.68 -5.09 2.24
N ARG A 53 -3.78 -3.76 2.02
CA ARG A 53 -4.65 -2.87 2.80
C ARG A 53 -5.33 -1.85 1.90
N PHE A 54 -6.55 -1.47 2.30
CA PHE A 54 -7.23 -0.32 1.71
C PHE A 54 -6.87 0.95 2.49
N VAL A 55 -6.44 1.97 1.78
CA VAL A 55 -6.01 3.25 2.34
C VAL A 55 -6.81 4.36 1.68
N ARG A 56 -7.26 5.32 2.49
CA ARG A 56 -7.98 6.49 2.00
C ARG A 56 -7.14 7.73 2.26
N ALA A 57 -6.98 8.59 1.27
CA ALA A 57 -6.28 9.85 1.41
C ALA A 57 -7.14 10.99 0.86
N PRO A 58 -7.23 12.13 1.56
CA PRO A 58 -7.84 13.32 1.00
C PRO A 58 -6.97 13.86 -0.15
N ASP A 59 -7.63 14.49 -1.11
CA ASP A 59 -7.03 15.18 -2.25
C ASP A 59 -6.11 16.35 -1.88
N THR A 60 -6.12 16.79 -0.64
CA THR A 60 -5.22 17.83 -0.10
C THR A 60 -3.97 17.25 0.56
N MET A 61 -3.87 15.93 0.72
CA MET A 61 -2.73 15.28 1.38
C MET A 61 -1.44 15.41 0.55
N SER A 62 -0.37 15.90 1.16
CA SER A 62 0.96 15.92 0.55
C SER A 62 1.54 14.52 0.40
N PHE A 63 2.54 14.37 -0.45
CA PHE A 63 3.25 13.11 -0.67
C PHE A 63 3.88 12.58 0.63
N ASP A 64 4.61 13.41 1.37
CA ASP A 64 5.23 13.02 2.65
C ASP A 64 4.19 12.58 3.70
N ALA A 65 3.05 13.30 3.77
CA ALA A 65 1.96 12.95 4.67
C ALA A 65 1.32 11.62 4.27
N PHE A 66 1.22 11.34 2.96
CA PHE A 66 0.72 10.08 2.44
C PHE A 66 1.67 8.91 2.75
N LEU A 67 2.99 9.09 2.58
CA LEU A 67 3.99 8.08 2.97
C LEU A 67 3.92 7.78 4.48
N CYS A 68 3.85 8.82 5.31
CA CYS A 68 3.64 8.67 6.76
C CYS A 68 2.35 7.92 7.08
N HIS A 69 1.26 8.23 6.35
CA HIS A 69 -0.03 7.59 6.54
C HIS A 69 0.02 6.10 6.17
N LEU A 70 0.63 5.76 5.03
CA LEU A 70 0.89 4.38 4.63
C LEU A 70 1.72 3.65 5.67
N GLY A 71 2.78 4.29 6.19
CA GLY A 71 3.63 3.65 7.17
C GLY A 71 2.91 3.32 8.49
N ARG A 72 2.07 4.23 8.98
CA ARG A 72 1.17 3.95 10.12
C ARG A 72 0.15 2.87 9.78
N LYS A 73 -0.36 2.86 8.55
CA LYS A 73 -1.32 1.86 8.09
C LYS A 73 -0.73 0.48 7.99
N PHE A 74 0.54 0.31 7.63
CA PHE A 74 1.19 -1.00 7.56
C PHE A 74 1.97 -1.37 8.84
N GLY A 75 2.30 -0.40 9.68
CA GLY A 75 3.16 -0.60 10.85
C GLY A 75 4.66 -0.59 10.52
N TYR A 76 5.04 -0.07 9.35
CA TYR A 76 6.43 -0.05 8.87
C TYR A 76 6.75 1.26 8.14
N PRO A 77 8.00 1.75 8.15
CA PRO A 77 8.38 2.88 7.31
C PRO A 77 8.30 2.50 5.82
N ILE A 78 7.59 3.31 5.04
CA ILE A 78 7.46 3.15 3.59
C ILE A 78 8.38 4.18 2.93
N GLY A 79 9.36 3.72 2.15
CA GLY A 79 10.35 4.60 1.52
C GLY A 79 10.04 4.91 0.07
N ARG A 80 9.37 3.99 -0.64
CA ARG A 80 9.02 4.16 -2.05
C ARG A 80 7.62 3.61 -2.31
N ILE A 81 6.92 4.27 -3.23
CA ILE A 81 5.64 3.78 -3.72
C ILE A 81 5.65 3.75 -5.25
N LEU A 82 4.97 2.76 -5.81
CA LEU A 82 4.73 2.67 -7.24
C LEU A 82 3.23 2.55 -7.50
N CYS A 83 2.72 3.32 -8.44
CA CYS A 83 1.34 3.18 -8.90
C CYS A 83 1.31 2.31 -10.15
N THR A 84 0.40 1.33 -10.18
CA THR A 84 0.10 0.60 -11.42
C THR A 84 -0.76 1.49 -12.30
N ASP A 85 -0.39 1.63 -13.57
CA ASP A 85 -1.18 2.43 -14.51
C ASP A 85 -2.54 1.72 -14.78
N PRO A 86 -3.68 2.42 -14.64
CA PRO A 86 -5.00 1.81 -14.81
C PRO A 86 -5.28 1.38 -16.26
N LEU A 87 -4.62 2.00 -17.24
CA LEU A 87 -4.77 1.66 -18.66
C LEU A 87 -3.76 0.57 -19.08
N ASN A 88 -2.63 0.47 -18.37
CA ASN A 88 -1.60 -0.51 -18.65
C ASN A 88 -1.06 -1.13 -17.36
N HIS A 89 -1.65 -2.25 -16.93
CA HIS A 89 -1.26 -2.95 -15.70
C HIS A 89 0.20 -3.45 -15.67
N ARG A 90 0.91 -3.45 -16.80
CA ARG A 90 2.34 -3.78 -16.87
C ARG A 90 3.23 -2.57 -16.58
N LEU A 91 2.71 -1.38 -16.76
CA LEU A 91 3.41 -0.14 -16.47
C LEU A 91 3.23 0.20 -14.99
N LYS A 92 4.36 0.39 -14.32
CA LYS A 92 4.40 0.84 -12.93
C LYS A 92 5.18 2.13 -12.87
N LEU A 93 4.53 3.16 -12.37
CA LEU A 93 5.08 4.50 -12.26
C LEU A 93 5.62 4.67 -10.84
N VAL A 94 6.88 5.03 -10.74
CA VAL A 94 7.49 5.43 -9.46
C VAL A 94 6.90 6.79 -9.10
N ILE A 95 6.48 6.95 -7.85
CA ILE A 95 6.09 8.25 -7.30
C ILE A 95 7.18 8.60 -6.29
N ALA A 96 8.08 9.50 -6.67
CA ALA A 96 9.27 9.83 -5.88
C ALA A 96 9.11 11.14 -5.10
N ASP A 97 8.20 12.02 -5.54
CA ASP A 97 8.05 13.36 -4.98
C ASP A 97 6.60 13.88 -5.08
N GLN A 98 6.43 15.15 -4.70
CA GLN A 98 5.15 15.85 -4.72
C GLN A 98 4.62 16.08 -6.15
N GLU A 99 5.48 16.28 -7.15
CA GLU A 99 5.06 16.54 -8.54
C GLU A 99 4.48 15.27 -9.17
N ASP A 100 5.12 14.12 -8.94
CA ASP A 100 4.60 12.82 -9.35
C ASP A 100 3.26 12.52 -8.67
N TRP A 101 3.16 12.84 -7.37
CA TRP A 101 1.94 12.65 -6.60
C TRP A 101 0.80 13.53 -7.12
N ASP A 102 1.06 14.79 -7.44
CA ASP A 102 0.09 15.72 -8.03
C ASP A 102 -0.35 15.24 -9.42
N SER A 103 0.59 14.77 -10.23
CA SER A 103 0.32 14.18 -11.54
C SER A 103 -0.56 12.94 -11.45
N LEU A 104 -0.30 12.07 -10.46
CA LEU A 104 -1.13 10.91 -10.19
C LEU A 104 -2.55 11.33 -9.78
N ARG A 105 -2.70 12.25 -8.82
CA ARG A 105 -4.03 12.73 -8.38
C ARG A 105 -4.85 13.32 -9.53
N ASN A 106 -4.22 14.12 -10.37
CA ASN A 106 -4.86 14.68 -11.57
C ASN A 106 -5.33 13.60 -12.55
N ARG A 107 -4.58 12.50 -12.70
CA ARG A 107 -5.00 11.35 -13.52
C ARG A 107 -6.16 10.60 -12.90
N ILE A 108 -6.16 10.43 -11.57
CA ILE A 108 -7.25 9.78 -10.83
C ILE A 108 -8.56 10.53 -11.05
N ASP A 109 -8.54 11.85 -10.83
CA ASP A 109 -9.70 12.71 -10.95
C ASP A 109 -10.30 12.69 -12.37
N ARG A 110 -9.45 12.75 -13.39
CA ARG A 110 -9.88 12.70 -14.81
C ARG A 110 -10.49 11.37 -15.22
N ASN A 111 -10.02 10.27 -14.67
CA ASN A 111 -10.45 8.93 -15.07
C ASN A 111 -11.71 8.47 -14.34
N GLY A 112 -12.20 9.22 -13.33
CA GLY A 112 -13.36 8.82 -12.52
C GLY A 112 -13.16 7.50 -11.77
N GLY A 113 -11.91 7.03 -11.69
CA GLY A 113 -11.55 5.82 -10.99
C GLY A 113 -11.45 6.11 -9.49
N ASN A 114 -12.14 5.33 -8.68
CA ASN A 114 -12.06 5.49 -7.22
C ASN A 114 -11.04 4.53 -6.58
N GLU A 115 -10.42 3.63 -7.34
CA GLU A 115 -9.51 2.61 -6.81
C GLU A 115 -8.25 2.50 -7.65
N PHE A 116 -7.09 2.72 -7.02
CA PHE A 116 -5.78 2.59 -7.63
C PHE A 116 -4.93 1.58 -6.85
N GLU A 117 -4.22 0.73 -7.59
CA GLU A 117 -3.27 -0.20 -7.01
C GLU A 117 -1.93 0.50 -6.79
N ILE A 118 -1.49 0.55 -5.53
CA ILE A 118 -0.19 1.09 -5.13
C ILE A 118 0.65 -0.02 -4.53
N HIS A 119 1.87 -0.18 -5.02
CA HIS A 119 2.90 -1.01 -4.40
C HIS A 119 3.72 -0.17 -3.41
N CYS A 120 3.65 -0.50 -2.13
CA CYS A 120 4.44 0.12 -1.08
C CYS A 120 5.70 -0.71 -0.84
N ILE A 121 6.86 -0.08 -0.91
CA ILE A 121 8.17 -0.69 -0.65
C ILE A 121 8.69 -0.16 0.67
N LEU A 122 9.10 -1.10 1.53
CA LEU A 122 9.70 -0.82 2.83
C LEU A 122 10.99 0.00 2.67
N ASP A 123 11.14 1.03 3.49
CA ASP A 123 12.44 1.65 3.68
C ASP A 123 13.27 0.81 4.63
N THR A 124 14.26 0.09 4.11
CA THR A 124 15.20 -0.68 4.94
C THR A 124 16.28 0.18 5.58
N CYS A 125 16.41 1.44 5.15
CA CYS A 125 17.40 2.38 5.67
C CYS A 125 16.82 3.27 6.77
N ALA A 126 15.49 3.41 6.84
CA ALA A 126 14.83 4.13 7.92
C ALA A 126 14.96 3.32 9.23
N GLU A 127 15.73 3.85 10.19
CA GLU A 127 15.77 3.28 11.53
C GLU A 127 14.33 3.24 12.10
N PRO A 128 13.80 2.07 12.48
CA PRO A 128 12.44 1.98 13.00
C PRO A 128 12.39 2.71 14.35
N GLY A 129 11.71 3.86 14.36
CA GLY A 129 11.43 4.66 15.57
C GLY A 129 10.42 4.03 16.53
N GLY A 130 10.22 2.71 16.50
CA GLY A 130 9.32 1.97 17.37
C GLY A 130 9.81 0.54 17.55
N ASP A 131 10.03 0.16 18.81
CA ASP A 131 10.44 -1.16 19.31
C ASP A 131 11.37 -1.97 18.38
N LYS A 132 12.67 -1.67 18.51
CA LYS A 132 13.79 -2.42 17.93
C LYS A 132 13.70 -3.95 18.15
N SER A 133 12.93 -4.41 19.14
CA SER A 133 12.74 -5.84 19.42
C SER A 133 11.89 -6.56 18.36
N ALA A 134 10.85 -5.93 17.82
CA ALA A 134 9.92 -6.60 16.90
C ALA A 134 10.53 -6.79 15.51
N PHE A 135 11.24 -5.77 15.00
CA PHE A 135 11.92 -5.84 13.70
C PHE A 135 13.10 -6.81 13.73
N ALA A 136 13.94 -6.74 14.78
CA ALA A 136 15.00 -7.72 14.97
C ALA A 136 14.43 -9.14 15.09
N CYS A 137 13.33 -9.33 15.83
CA CYS A 137 12.67 -10.62 15.97
C CYS A 137 12.14 -11.17 14.64
N LEU A 138 11.56 -10.33 13.77
CA LEU A 138 11.06 -10.76 12.45
C LEU A 138 12.19 -11.13 11.49
N VAL A 139 13.24 -10.30 11.41
CA VAL A 139 14.41 -10.60 10.58
C VAL A 139 15.12 -11.87 11.08
N SER A 140 15.31 -12.00 12.40
CA SER A 140 15.86 -13.21 12.99
C SER A 140 15.00 -14.46 12.74
N SER A 141 13.67 -14.33 12.80
CA SER A 141 12.75 -15.45 12.55
C SER A 141 12.76 -15.90 11.09
N LEU A 142 12.83 -14.95 10.14
CA LEU A 142 12.91 -15.26 8.71
C LEU A 142 14.25 -15.90 8.34
N ILE A 143 15.36 -15.42 8.90
CA ILE A 143 16.68 -16.03 8.72
C ILE A 143 16.68 -17.44 9.31
N PHE A 144 16.13 -17.61 10.51
CA PHE A 144 16.05 -18.92 11.16
C PHE A 144 15.23 -19.92 10.35
N LEU A 145 14.07 -19.50 9.82
CA LEU A 145 13.23 -20.34 8.97
C LEU A 145 13.96 -20.74 7.68
N ALA A 146 14.64 -19.79 7.01
CA ALA A 146 15.41 -20.06 5.81
C ALA A 146 16.55 -21.06 6.06
N VAL A 147 17.26 -20.92 7.19
CA VAL A 147 18.31 -21.87 7.59
C VAL A 147 17.73 -23.25 7.87
N MET A 148 16.59 -23.34 8.57
CA MET A 148 15.94 -24.62 8.85
C MET A 148 15.46 -25.32 7.57
N CYS A 149 14.90 -24.58 6.61
CA CYS A 149 14.54 -25.13 5.30
C CYS A 149 15.76 -25.68 4.55
N LEU A 150 16.89 -24.96 4.56
CA LEU A 150 18.13 -25.42 3.92
C LEU A 150 18.71 -26.66 4.59
N LEU A 151 18.68 -26.73 5.92
CA LEU A 151 19.13 -27.90 6.68
C LEU A 151 18.24 -29.11 6.43
N TRP A 152 16.92 -28.92 6.34
CA TRP A 152 15.98 -30.01 6.06
C TRP A 152 16.15 -30.59 4.66
N VAL A 153 16.33 -29.74 3.64
CA VAL A 153 16.66 -30.17 2.26
C VAL A 153 17.98 -30.95 2.21
N ARG A 154 18.96 -30.60 3.05
CA ARG A 154 20.24 -31.31 3.14
C ARG A 154 20.11 -32.66 3.86
N ALA A 155 19.26 -32.75 4.89
CA ALA A 155 19.04 -33.97 5.65
C ALA A 155 18.17 -35.01 4.94
N GLY A 156 17.25 -34.60 4.06
CA GLY A 156 16.35 -35.49 3.32
C GLY A 156 16.93 -36.13 2.04
N ARG A 157 18.24 -35.97 1.78
CA ARG A 157 18.94 -36.51 0.60
C ARG A 157 19.95 -37.62 0.95
N GLY A 158 19.94 -38.14 2.17
CA GLY A 158 20.76 -39.26 2.64
C GLY A 158 19.99 -40.56 2.75
#